data_AF-A0A7C1ZDH2-F1
#
_entry.id   AF-A0A7C1ZDH2-F1
#
_cell.length_a   1.000
_cell.length_b   1.000
_cell.length_c   1.000
_cell.angle_alpha   90.00
_cell.angle_beta   90.00
_cell.angle_gamma   90.00
#
_symmetry.space_group_name_H-M   'P 1'
#
loop_
_entity.id
_entity.type
_entity.pdbx_description
1 polymer ?
#
loop_
_entity_poly.entity_id
_entity_poly.type
_entity_poly.pdbx_seq_one_letter_code
_entity_poly.pdbx_strand_id
1 'polypeptide(L)' 'MNSYRVKKGLVIVYTGEGKGKTSAALGGVLRAFGHGFKIKVFHFIKKDSGSGEQKVLRQLGIEVETLG' A
#
# COMPACT_ATOMS: atom_id res chain seq x y z
N MET A 1 -5.96 28.78 -23.27
CA MET A 1 -4.95 28.59 -22.21
C MET A 1 -4.96 27.11 -21.80
N ASN A 2 -4.12 26.27 -22.40
CA ASN A 2 -4.18 24.83 -22.15
C ASN A 2 -3.36 24.49 -20.89
N SER A 3 -4.05 24.31 -19.75
CA SER A 3 -3.41 23.95 -18.48
C SER A 3 -3.15 22.46 -18.43
N TYR A 4 -2.03 22.01 -19.01
CA TYR A 4 -1.56 20.63 -18.83
C TYR A 4 -1.23 20.40 -17.35
N ARG A 5 -2.16 19.84 -16.57
CA ARG A 5 -1.86 19.37 -15.21
C ARG A 5 -0.89 18.19 -15.32
N VAL A 6 0.37 18.47 -15.07
CA VAL A 6 1.39 17.42 -14.86
C VAL A 6 0.87 16.51 -13.75
N LYS A 7 0.79 15.20 -14.03
CA LYS A 7 0.45 14.21 -13.00
C LYS A 7 1.53 14.23 -11.92
N LYS A 8 1.17 14.61 -10.69
CA LYS A 8 2.08 14.64 -9.54
C LYS A 8 1.84 13.41 -8.67
N GLY A 9 2.91 12.84 -8.13
CA GLY A 9 2.82 11.87 -7.03
C GLY A 9 2.26 12.54 -5.78
N LEU A 10 1.43 11.84 -5.02
CA LEU A 10 0.81 12.33 -3.80
C LEU A 10 1.22 11.46 -2.61
N VAL A 11 1.26 12.07 -1.42
CA VAL A 11 1.43 11.36 -0.15
C VAL A 11 0.07 11.32 0.54
N ILE A 12 -0.36 10.11 0.93
CA ILE A 12 -1.63 9.89 1.61
C ILE A 12 -1.32 9.36 3.02
N VAL A 13 -1.86 10.03 4.04
CA VAL A 13 -1.67 9.66 5.44
C VAL A 13 -3.01 9.20 6.01
N TYR A 14 -3.09 7.92 6.38
CA TYR A 14 -4.21 7.39 7.16
C TYR A 14 -3.85 7.45 8.65
N THR A 15 -4.50 8.34 9.41
CA THR A 15 -4.22 8.57 10.84
C THR A 15 -5.51 8.53 11.68
N GLY A 16 -5.38 8.66 13.00
CA GLY A 16 -6.46 8.58 13.98
C GLY A 16 -6.51 7.26 14.75
N GLU A 17 -7.30 7.19 15.81
CA GLU A 17 -7.43 6.01 16.70
C GLU A 17 -8.24 4.86 16.06
N GLY A 18 -9.10 5.18 15.10
CA GLY A 18 -10.02 4.22 14.48
C GLY A 18 -9.34 3.05 13.77
N LYS A 19 -10.04 1.90 13.72
CA LYS A 19 -9.63 0.75 12.91
C LYS A 19 -9.75 1.07 11.41
N GLY A 20 -8.94 0.40 10.59
CA GLY A 20 -9.04 0.46 9.12
C GLY A 20 -7.92 1.22 8.41
N LYS A 21 -7.00 1.89 9.12
CA LYS A 21 -5.85 2.61 8.50
C LYS A 21 -5.02 1.71 7.58
N THR A 22 -4.59 0.54 8.10
CA THR A 22 -3.81 -0.44 7.34
C THR A 22 -4.62 -0.99 6.16
N SER A 23 -5.89 -1.33 6.38
CA SER A 23 -6.76 -1.87 5.35
C SER A 23 -7.01 -0.86 4.20
N ALA A 24 -7.16 0.42 4.51
CA ALA A 24 -7.29 1.49 3.52
C ALA A 24 -6.00 1.67 2.70
N ALA A 25 -4.83 1.62 3.35
CA ALA A 25 -3.54 1.66 2.66
C ALA A 25 -3.37 0.46 1.71
N LEU A 26 -3.70 -0.75 2.18
CA LEU A 26 -3.64 -1.97 1.38
C LEU A 26 -4.64 -1.99 0.24
N GLY A 27 -5.85 -1.43 0.42
CA GLY A 27 -6.81 -1.25 -0.67
C GLY A 27 -6.26 -0.35 -1.79
N GLY A 28 -5.51 0.70 -1.43
CA GLY A 28 -4.78 1.53 -2.38
C GLY A 28 -3.68 0.77 -3.12
N VAL A 29 -2.91 -0.06 -2.40
CA VAL A 29 -1.89 -0.95 -2.97
C VAL A 29 -2.51 -1.92 -3.99
N LEU A 30 -3.57 -2.63 -3.61
CA LEU A 30 -4.25 -3.58 -4.48
C LEU A 30 -4.85 -2.91 -5.73
N ARG A 31 -5.42 -1.70 -5.57
CA ARG A 31 -5.90 -0.90 -6.69
C ARG A 31 -4.77 -0.54 -7.65
N ALA A 32 -3.64 -0.05 -7.14
CA ALA A 32 -2.48 0.26 -7.95
C ALA A 32 -1.94 -0.99 -8.66
N PHE A 33 -1.94 -2.14 -7.98
CA PHE A 33 -1.48 -3.41 -8.54
C PHE A 33 -2.35 -3.83 -9.73
N GLY A 34 -3.67 -3.76 -9.59
CA GLY A 34 -4.63 -4.07 -10.66
C GLY A 34 -4.48 -3.17 -11.90
N HIS A 35 -3.86 -1.99 -11.76
CA HIS A 35 -3.53 -1.10 -12.87
C HIS A 35 -2.08 -1.24 -13.39
N GLY A 36 -1.32 -2.24 -12.92
CA GLY A 36 0.04 -2.52 -13.39
C GLY A 36 1.12 -1.58 -12.86
N PHE A 37 0.86 -0.85 -11.77
CA PHE A 37 1.88 -0.01 -11.14
C PHE A 37 2.94 -0.86 -10.43
N LYS A 38 4.18 -0.38 -10.43
CA LYS A 38 5.26 -0.94 -9.59
C LYS A 38 5.01 -0.56 -8.14
N ILE A 39 5.09 -1.54 -7.24
CA ILE A 39 4.70 -1.42 -5.84
C ILE A 39 5.78 -2.03 -4.96
N LYS A 40 6.04 -1.36 -3.83
CA LYS A 40 6.80 -1.92 -2.71
C LYS A 40 6.11 -1.54 -1.40
N VAL A 41 6.00 -2.50 -0.48
CA VAL A 41 5.33 -2.31 0.81
C VAL A 41 6.37 -2.45 1.92
N PHE A 42 6.34 -1.53 2.88
CA PHE A 42 7.17 -1.56 4.07
C PHE A 42 6.30 -1.65 5.33
N HIS A 43 6.59 -2.61 6.21
CA HIS A 43 5.93 -2.76 7.50
C HIS A 43 6.94 -2.56 8.64
N PHE A 44 6.68 -1.59 9.52
CA PHE A 44 7.61 -1.27 10.61
C PHE A 44 7.40 -2.08 11.90
N ILE A 45 6.19 -2.56 12.15
CA ILE A 45 5.83 -3.20 13.44
C ILE A 45 5.46 -4.67 13.25
N LYS A 46 4.65 -4.98 12.24
CA LYS A 46 4.16 -6.34 12.03
C LYS A 46 5.23 -7.17 11.31
N LYS A 47 6.00 -7.96 12.07
CA LYS A 47 6.70 -9.15 11.55
C LYS A 47 5.69 -10.11 10.93
N ASP A 48 6.18 -11.05 10.13
CA ASP A 48 5.39 -12.02 9.36
C ASP A 48 4.41 -12.80 10.25
N SER A 49 3.25 -12.21 10.52
CA SER A 49 2.34 -12.63 11.58
C SER A 49 1.25 -13.58 11.08
N GLY A 50 1.40 -14.09 9.84
CA GLY A 50 0.36 -14.88 9.18
C GLY A 50 -0.93 -14.10 8.86
N SER A 51 -0.90 -12.76 8.82
CA SER A 51 -2.08 -11.98 8.42
C SER A 51 -2.54 -12.38 7.00
N GLY A 52 -3.85 -12.48 6.80
CA GLY A 52 -4.42 -12.72 5.46
C GLY A 52 -3.97 -11.66 4.45
N GLU A 53 -3.76 -10.42 4.90
CA GLU A 53 -3.23 -9.32 4.09
C GLU A 53 -1.82 -9.63 3.57
N GLN A 54 -0.91 -10.07 4.45
CA GLN A 54 0.47 -10.46 4.10
C GLN A 54 0.47 -11.65 3.13
N LYS A 55 -0.39 -12.65 3.38
CA LYS A 55 -0.52 -13.83 2.53
C LYS A 55 -0.93 -13.45 1.10
N VAL A 56 -1.93 -12.59 0.96
CA VAL A 56 -2.39 -12.13 -0.36
C VAL A 56 -1.31 -11.32 -1.07
N LEU A 57 -0.61 -10.41 -0.39
CA LEU A 57 0.48 -9.65 -1.01
C LEU A 57 1.58 -10.57 -1.56
N ARG A 58 1.96 -11.61 -0.81
CA ARG A 58 2.94 -12.62 -1.26
C ARG A 58 2.44 -13.42 -2.46
N GLN A 59 1.17 -13.84 -2.45
CA GLN A 59 0.57 -14.55 -3.59
C GLN A 59 0.52 -13.69 -4.86
N LEU A 60 0.35 -12.38 -4.71
CA LEU A 60 0.39 -11.42 -5.81
C LEU A 60 1.82 -11.05 -6.25
N GLY A 61 2.85 -11.61 -5.61
CA GLY A 61 4.25 -11.27 -5.89
C GLY A 61 4.63 -9.84 -5.48
N ILE A 62 3.85 -9.21 -4.60
CA ILE A 62 4.16 -7.86 -4.09
C ILE A 62 5.21 -8.00 -2.99
N GLU A 63 6.36 -7.34 -3.19
CA GLU A 63 7.45 -7.35 -2.23
C GLU A 63 7.06 -6.61 -0.94
N VAL A 64 7.10 -7.33 0.17
CA VAL A 64 6.86 -6.78 1.51
C VAL A 64 8.15 -6.87 2.31
N GLU A 65 8.70 -5.72 2.64
CA GLU A 65 9.90 -5.60 3.47
C GLU A 65 9.48 -5.21 4.90
N THR A 66 9.95 -5.96 5.88
CA THR A 66 9.70 -5.63 7.29
C THR A 66 10.90 -4.88 7.83
N LEU A 67 10.68 -3.66 8.32
CA LEU A 67 11.72 -2.78 8.87
C LEU A 67 11.59 -2.79 10.40
N GLY A 68 12.25 -3.75 11.06
CA GLY A 68 12.24 -3.92 12.53
C GLY A 68 12.63 -5.31 13.03
#